data_AF-A0A9E4KCD3-F1
#
_entry.id   AF-A0A9E4KCD3-F1
#
_cell.length_a   1.000
_cell.length_b   1.000
_cell.length_c   1.000
_cell.angle_alpha   90.00
_cell.angle_beta   90.00
_cell.angle_gamma   90.00
#
_symmetry.space_group_name_H-M   'P 1'
#
loop_
_entity.id
_entity.type
_entity.pdbx_description
1 polymer ?
#
loop_
_entity_poly.entity_id
_entity_poly.type
_entity_poly.pdbx_seq_one_letter_code
_entity_poly.pdbx_strand_id
1 'polypeptide(L)'
;TEEPVKSEAEPDVSTDPIDVSSQIDEPAPSTTPEPVTEVDPPSEAALAVEPETELEQPEETADALVESAPNSDDTLNSARQLHAEKDLPAAIYLLESENSRNPEASEVRTQLASYYTEYANQLIREDDLESARQTLEKLIILDASDNNAINQLIYVEDKLEARKLLQKGENEEHGGQYQTAYRTYGQVLTYDPDNQSAKESQIRVRNQLTDSYHRQAMQLFRRQELDEAIGFWNKILELDPNHTLAPGYKARALEMKQQLQRIDTKPNG
;
A
#
# COMPACT_ATOMS: atom_id res chain seq x y z
N THR A 1 -53.33 -29.08 37.56
CA THR A 1 -51.86 -29.17 37.59
C THR A 1 -51.39 -27.97 36.80
N GLU A 2 -51.20 -26.82 37.46
CA GLU A 2 -49.88 -26.34 37.95
C GLU A 2 -48.92 -26.17 36.74
N GLU A 3 -48.34 -25.02 36.39
CA GLU A 3 -48.04 -23.74 37.05
C GLU A 3 -47.68 -22.67 35.97
N PRO A 4 -47.56 -21.38 36.32
CA PRO A 4 -47.29 -20.25 35.42
C PRO A 4 -45.91 -19.55 35.63
N VAL A 5 -45.70 -18.43 34.93
CA VAL A 5 -44.76 -17.28 35.21
C VAL A 5 -43.32 -17.44 34.67
N LYS A 6 -42.92 -16.72 33.60
CA LYS A 6 -42.40 -15.32 33.52
C LYS A 6 -41.11 -15.08 34.34
N SER A 7 -40.00 -14.75 33.68
CA SER A 7 -38.89 -14.03 34.31
C SER A 7 -38.17 -13.17 33.27
N GLU A 8 -38.47 -11.87 33.35
CA GLU A 8 -37.70 -10.75 32.82
C GLU A 8 -36.44 -10.56 33.67
N ALA A 9 -35.28 -10.34 33.06
CA ALA A 9 -34.14 -9.66 33.70
C ALA A 9 -33.10 -9.19 32.66
N GLU A 10 -33.24 -7.95 32.20
CA GLU A 10 -32.13 -6.98 32.09
C GLU A 10 -32.35 -5.96 33.23
N PRO A 11 -31.42 -5.08 33.64
CA PRO A 11 -30.16 -4.67 32.98
C PRO A 11 -28.94 -4.58 33.93
N ASP A 12 -27.74 -4.37 33.39
CA ASP A 12 -26.81 -3.43 34.05
C ASP A 12 -25.89 -2.74 33.05
N VAL A 13 -25.95 -1.41 33.09
CA VAL A 13 -25.18 -0.45 32.30
C VAL A 13 -24.16 0.13 33.25
N SER A 14 -22.87 -0.15 33.04
CA SER A 14 -21.79 0.59 33.70
C SER A 14 -21.03 1.40 32.66
N THR A 15 -21.31 2.69 32.71
CA THR A 15 -20.57 3.79 32.09
C THR A 15 -19.33 4.11 32.91
N ASP A 16 -18.16 4.23 32.28
CA ASP A 16 -17.15 5.19 32.73
C ASP A 16 -16.33 5.72 31.52
N PRO A 17 -16.15 7.05 31.39
CA PRO A 17 -15.37 7.66 30.33
C PRO A 17 -13.91 7.87 30.76
N ILE A 18 -12.95 7.59 29.88
CA ILE A 18 -11.57 8.09 30.04
C ILE A 18 -11.32 9.18 29.01
N ASP A 19 -11.34 10.40 29.52
CA ASP A 19 -10.75 11.63 29.00
C ASP A 19 -9.23 11.54 29.12
N VAL A 20 -8.50 11.74 28.02
CA VAL A 20 -7.13 12.29 28.08
C VAL A 20 -6.95 13.28 26.94
N SER A 21 -7.04 14.55 27.35
CA SER A 21 -6.64 15.74 26.61
C SER A 21 -5.17 15.74 26.16
N SER A 22 -4.99 16.18 24.91
CA SER A 22 -3.94 17.06 24.37
C SER A 22 -2.67 17.33 25.19
N GLN A 23 -1.52 17.15 24.55
CA GLN A 23 -0.46 18.16 24.60
C GLN A 23 0.48 18.09 23.39
N ILE A 24 0.69 19.27 22.82
CA ILE A 24 1.52 19.63 21.67
C ILE A 24 2.84 20.14 22.26
N ASP A 25 3.99 19.75 21.71
CA ASP A 25 5.19 20.56 21.86
C ASP A 25 6.17 20.32 20.69
N GLU A 26 6.29 21.33 19.83
CA GLU A 26 7.42 21.56 18.93
C GLU A 26 8.50 22.33 19.70
N PRO A 27 9.77 22.22 19.29
CA PRO A 27 10.54 23.45 19.22
C PRO A 27 11.30 23.60 17.89
N ALA A 28 11.15 24.78 17.30
CA ALA A 28 11.94 25.31 16.19
C ALA A 28 13.14 26.15 16.73
N PRO A 29 13.90 26.89 15.90
CA PRO A 29 15.32 26.65 15.63
C PRO A 29 16.24 27.70 16.25
N SER A 30 17.56 27.42 16.29
CA SER A 30 18.55 28.45 16.63
C SER A 30 19.56 28.62 15.50
N THR A 31 19.73 29.87 15.12
CA THR A 31 20.59 30.39 14.04
C THR A 31 21.70 31.26 14.65
N THR A 32 22.71 31.54 13.81
CA THR A 32 23.56 32.76 13.78
C THR A 32 24.88 32.77 14.62
N PRO A 33 25.88 33.64 14.30
CA PRO A 33 27.00 33.32 13.38
C PRO A 33 28.42 33.79 13.84
N GLU A 34 29.45 33.50 13.01
CA GLU A 34 30.71 34.28 12.75
C GLU A 34 31.71 34.59 13.90
N PRO A 35 32.99 35.04 13.66
CA PRO A 35 33.59 35.61 12.44
C PRO A 35 35.01 35.13 12.03
N VAL A 36 35.40 35.69 10.88
CA VAL A 36 36.63 35.64 10.08
C VAL A 36 37.82 36.36 10.76
N THR A 37 39.05 35.86 10.56
CA THR A 37 40.23 36.74 10.47
C THR A 37 41.26 36.19 9.48
N GLU A 38 41.54 37.06 8.51
CA GLU A 38 42.51 37.07 7.43
C GLU A 38 43.81 37.75 7.93
N VAL A 39 45.00 37.18 7.68
CA VAL A 39 46.27 37.95 7.54
C VAL A 39 47.25 37.18 6.64
N ASP A 40 47.68 37.83 5.56
CA ASP A 40 48.64 37.41 4.52
C ASP A 40 50.11 37.87 4.90
N PRO A 41 51.17 37.70 4.08
CA PRO A 41 52.52 37.29 4.50
C PRO A 41 53.55 38.46 4.51
N PRO A 42 54.87 38.21 4.66
CA PRO A 42 55.74 38.23 3.46
C PRO A 42 57.06 37.41 3.47
N SER A 43 57.50 37.06 2.26
CA SER A 43 58.85 37.17 1.64
C SER A 43 60.14 36.93 2.45
N GLU A 44 61.02 36.02 1.99
CA GLU A 44 62.37 36.38 1.52
C GLU A 44 63.09 35.23 0.79
N ALA A 45 63.89 35.59 -0.22
CA ALA A 45 64.63 34.72 -1.11
C ALA A 45 66.06 34.45 -0.63
N ALA A 46 66.63 33.28 -0.94
CA ALA A 46 68.08 33.12 -1.11
C ALA A 46 68.42 31.88 -1.96
N LEU A 47 69.25 32.10 -2.99
CA LEU A 47 69.90 31.12 -3.86
C LEU A 47 71.06 30.38 -3.15
N ALA A 48 71.26 29.10 -3.48
CA ALA A 48 72.56 28.40 -3.61
C ALA A 48 72.27 26.97 -4.14
N VAL A 49 72.52 26.63 -5.41
CA VAL A 49 73.76 26.08 -5.99
C VAL A 49 74.24 24.78 -5.33
N GLU A 50 74.27 23.72 -6.15
CA GLU A 50 74.51 22.28 -5.89
C GLU A 50 75.93 21.92 -5.38
N PRO A 51 76.19 20.65 -4.97
CA PRO A 51 76.51 19.61 -5.98
C PRO A 51 75.97 18.20 -5.70
N GLU A 52 75.81 17.49 -6.81
CA GLU A 52 75.74 16.04 -7.04
C GLU A 52 76.17 15.13 -5.87
N THR A 53 75.28 14.21 -5.50
CA THR A 53 75.70 12.91 -4.94
C THR A 53 74.79 11.81 -5.50
N GLU A 54 75.36 11.14 -6.47
CA GLU A 54 75.01 9.84 -7.01
C GLU A 54 74.84 8.84 -5.86
N LEU A 55 73.60 8.39 -5.64
CA LEU A 55 73.28 7.23 -4.83
C LEU A 55 72.33 6.36 -5.65
N GLU A 56 72.91 5.33 -6.25
CA GLU A 56 72.22 4.20 -6.86
C GLU A 56 71.13 3.68 -5.92
N GLN A 57 69.87 3.79 -6.36
CA GLN A 57 68.78 3.00 -5.79
C GLN A 57 68.71 1.68 -6.55
N PRO A 58 68.74 0.52 -5.88
CA PRO A 58 68.52 -0.74 -6.56
C PRO A 58 67.09 -0.77 -7.08
N GLU A 59 66.94 -1.13 -8.36
CA GLU A 59 65.66 -1.56 -8.93
C GLU A 59 65.18 -2.79 -8.16
N GLU A 60 64.45 -2.56 -7.08
CA GLU A 60 63.63 -3.57 -6.45
C GLU A 60 62.35 -3.69 -7.27
N THR A 61 62.34 -4.73 -8.11
CA THR A 61 61.19 -5.26 -8.81
C THR A 61 59.99 -5.35 -7.86
N ALA A 62 59.13 -4.34 -7.88
CA ALA A 62 57.76 -4.45 -7.39
C ALA A 62 56.93 -5.22 -8.43
N ASP A 63 57.31 -6.48 -8.63
CA ASP A 63 56.46 -7.49 -9.23
C ASP A 63 55.83 -8.25 -8.06
N ALA A 64 54.50 -8.40 -8.11
CA ALA A 64 53.59 -9.03 -7.15
C ALA A 64 52.79 -8.11 -6.22
N LEU A 65 51.47 -8.22 -6.42
CA LEU A 65 50.34 -7.80 -5.59
C LEU A 65 49.73 -6.41 -5.88
N VAL A 66 49.53 -6.11 -7.16
CA VAL A 66 48.23 -5.55 -7.54
C VAL A 66 47.27 -6.73 -7.58
N GLU A 67 46.44 -6.91 -6.55
CA GLU A 67 45.22 -7.69 -6.67
C GLU A 67 44.41 -7.04 -7.80
N SER A 68 44.55 -7.56 -9.02
CA SER A 68 43.76 -7.10 -10.15
C SER A 68 42.31 -7.35 -9.77
N ALA A 69 41.53 -6.28 -9.58
CA ALA A 69 40.09 -6.40 -9.45
C ALA A 69 39.58 -7.36 -10.54
N PRO A 70 38.72 -8.34 -10.20
CA PRO A 70 38.26 -9.33 -11.17
C PRO A 70 37.74 -8.58 -12.40
N ASN A 71 38.22 -8.97 -13.58
CA ASN A 71 37.74 -8.36 -14.82
C ASN A 71 36.22 -8.61 -14.91
N SER A 72 35.46 -7.72 -15.56
CA SER A 72 34.00 -7.83 -15.63
C SER A 72 33.55 -9.20 -16.18
N ASP A 73 34.37 -9.83 -17.05
CA ASP A 73 34.20 -11.19 -17.57
C ASP A 73 34.24 -12.29 -16.49
N ASP A 74 35.18 -12.20 -15.54
CA ASP A 74 35.30 -13.16 -14.44
C ASP A 74 34.07 -13.09 -13.54
N THR A 75 33.63 -11.87 -13.26
CA THR A 75 32.43 -11.60 -12.46
C THR A 75 31.17 -12.15 -13.12
N LEU A 76 31.01 -11.96 -14.45
CA LEU A 76 29.92 -12.54 -15.22
C LEU A 76 29.89 -14.07 -15.13
N ASN A 77 31.07 -14.71 -15.23
CA ASN A 77 31.16 -16.16 -15.14
C ASN A 77 30.82 -16.67 -13.73
N SER A 78 31.32 -16.02 -12.68
CA SER A 78 30.95 -16.35 -11.30
C SER A 78 29.45 -16.15 -11.03
N ALA A 79 28.84 -15.08 -11.54
CA ALA A 79 27.40 -14.85 -11.41
C ALA A 79 26.58 -15.94 -12.10
N ARG A 80 26.98 -16.35 -13.31
CA ARG A 80 26.34 -17.46 -14.04
C ARG A 80 26.47 -18.79 -13.30
N GLN A 81 27.60 -19.03 -12.63
CA GLN A 81 27.77 -20.22 -11.82
C GLN A 81 26.83 -20.22 -10.60
N LEU A 82 26.75 -19.11 -9.87
CA LEU A 82 25.83 -18.96 -8.73
C LEU A 82 24.37 -19.15 -9.16
N HIS A 83 23.98 -18.58 -10.31
CA HIS A 83 22.66 -18.79 -10.90
C HIS A 83 22.40 -20.26 -11.25
N ALA A 84 23.38 -20.97 -11.83
CA ALA A 84 23.28 -22.40 -12.10
C ALA A 84 23.14 -23.24 -10.82
N GLU A 85 23.73 -22.78 -9.72
CA GLU A 85 23.57 -23.34 -8.37
C GLU A 85 22.24 -22.94 -7.71
N LYS A 86 21.39 -22.17 -8.41
CA LYS A 86 20.10 -21.62 -7.97
C LYS A 86 20.22 -20.58 -6.86
N ASP A 87 21.40 -20.00 -6.66
CA ASP A 87 21.62 -18.86 -5.79
C ASP A 87 21.53 -17.56 -6.60
N LEU A 88 20.32 -17.29 -7.08
CA LEU A 88 20.00 -16.08 -7.85
C LEU A 88 20.24 -14.79 -7.04
N PRO A 89 19.93 -14.70 -5.73
CA PRO A 89 20.27 -13.52 -4.94
C PRO A 89 21.78 -13.25 -4.87
N ALA A 90 22.63 -14.27 -4.66
CA ALA A 90 24.08 -14.07 -4.66
C ALA A 90 24.62 -13.65 -6.03
N ALA A 91 24.07 -14.23 -7.12
CA ALA A 91 24.41 -13.84 -8.48
C ALA A 91 24.07 -12.37 -8.77
N ILE A 92 22.88 -11.92 -8.33
CA ILE A 92 22.45 -10.51 -8.44
C ILE A 92 23.37 -9.59 -7.64
N TYR A 93 23.64 -9.91 -6.38
CA TYR A 93 24.52 -9.10 -5.53
C TYR A 93 25.91 -8.90 -6.14
N LEU A 94 26.48 -9.97 -6.71
CA LEU A 94 27.77 -9.90 -7.37
C LEU A 94 27.76 -8.94 -8.57
N LEU A 95 26.72 -9.03 -9.41
CA LEU A 95 26.56 -8.14 -10.57
C LEU A 95 26.17 -6.70 -10.19
N GLU A 96 25.42 -6.48 -9.11
CA GLU A 96 25.14 -5.15 -8.55
C GLU A 96 26.45 -4.47 -8.11
N SER A 97 27.32 -5.22 -7.44
CA SER A 97 28.62 -4.71 -6.99
C SER A 97 29.50 -4.31 -8.18
N GLU A 98 29.54 -5.12 -9.23
CA GLU A 98 30.32 -4.82 -10.43
C GLU A 98 29.73 -3.67 -11.26
N ASN A 99 28.41 -3.64 -11.45
CA ASN A 99 27.75 -2.52 -12.12
C ASN A 99 27.98 -1.19 -11.40
N SER A 100 28.10 -1.21 -10.07
CA SER A 100 28.42 -0.01 -9.27
C SER A 100 29.86 0.47 -9.50
N ARG A 101 30.80 -0.44 -9.78
CA ARG A 101 32.21 -0.10 -10.06
C ARG A 101 32.42 0.29 -11.52
N ASN A 102 31.71 -0.38 -12.44
CA ASN A 102 31.83 -0.19 -13.88
C ASN A 102 30.43 -0.10 -14.56
N PRO A 103 29.76 1.05 -14.48
CA PRO A 103 28.43 1.24 -15.06
C PRO A 103 28.36 1.18 -16.59
N GLU A 104 29.52 1.31 -17.27
CA GLU A 104 29.61 1.27 -18.74
C GLU A 104 29.69 -0.18 -19.28
N ALA A 105 29.83 -1.18 -18.39
CA ALA A 105 29.85 -2.59 -18.76
C ALA A 105 28.46 -3.08 -19.21
N SER A 106 28.16 -2.88 -20.50
CA SER A 106 26.85 -3.22 -21.09
C SER A 106 26.46 -4.69 -20.89
N GLU A 107 27.41 -5.62 -20.90
CA GLU A 107 27.12 -7.05 -20.69
C GLU A 107 26.70 -7.35 -19.25
N VAL A 108 27.35 -6.72 -18.25
CA VAL A 108 26.96 -6.81 -16.84
C VAL A 108 25.56 -6.26 -16.63
N ARG A 109 25.26 -5.09 -17.20
CA ARG A 109 23.92 -4.49 -17.14
C ARG A 109 22.85 -5.37 -17.77
N THR A 110 23.14 -5.93 -18.93
CA THR A 110 22.21 -6.83 -19.64
C THR A 110 21.95 -8.10 -18.81
N GLN A 111 23.00 -8.71 -18.26
CA GLN A 111 22.86 -9.91 -17.42
C GLN A 111 22.13 -9.62 -16.11
N LEU A 112 22.44 -8.48 -15.46
CA LEU A 112 21.78 -8.04 -14.24
C LEU A 112 20.29 -7.78 -14.46
N ALA A 113 19.93 -7.11 -15.57
CA ALA A 113 18.53 -6.90 -15.95
C ALA A 113 17.79 -8.24 -16.09
N SER A 114 18.37 -9.20 -16.82
CA SER A 114 17.81 -10.56 -16.96
C SER A 114 17.58 -11.24 -15.61
N TYR A 115 18.51 -11.10 -14.67
CA TYR A 115 18.40 -11.71 -13.33
C TYR A 115 17.36 -11.01 -12.46
N TYR A 116 17.24 -9.68 -12.53
CA TYR A 116 16.14 -8.98 -11.87
C TYR A 116 14.78 -9.42 -12.42
N THR A 117 14.64 -9.59 -13.75
CA THR A 117 13.39 -10.10 -14.34
C THR A 117 13.06 -11.50 -13.80
N GLU A 118 14.02 -12.42 -13.76
CA GLU A 118 13.81 -13.76 -13.23
C GLU A 118 13.42 -13.74 -11.75
N TYR A 119 14.14 -12.94 -10.95
CA TYR A 119 13.94 -12.87 -9.51
C TYR A 119 12.61 -12.22 -9.15
N ALA A 120 12.23 -11.11 -9.81
CA ALA A 120 10.93 -10.49 -9.64
C ALA A 120 9.79 -11.47 -9.97
N ASN A 121 9.90 -12.24 -11.06
CA ASN A 121 8.92 -13.27 -11.41
C ASN A 121 8.84 -14.40 -10.38
N GLN A 122 9.95 -14.76 -9.73
CA GLN A 122 9.95 -15.70 -8.63
C GLN A 122 9.21 -15.12 -7.43
N LEU A 123 9.56 -13.91 -6.99
CA LEU A 123 8.96 -13.23 -5.84
C LEU A 123 7.45 -13.03 -6.02
N ILE A 124 7.00 -12.66 -7.22
CA ILE A 124 5.55 -12.56 -7.55
C ILE A 124 4.85 -13.92 -7.38
N ARG A 125 5.48 -15.02 -7.82
CA ARG A 125 4.90 -16.37 -7.65
C ARG A 125 4.88 -16.83 -6.20
N GLU A 126 5.84 -16.38 -5.42
CA GLU A 126 5.93 -16.61 -3.97
C GLU A 126 5.05 -15.65 -3.16
N ASP A 127 4.34 -14.73 -3.83
CA ASP A 127 3.46 -13.72 -3.23
C ASP A 127 4.20 -12.68 -2.36
N ASP A 128 5.54 -12.63 -2.44
CA ASP A 128 6.42 -11.62 -1.84
C ASP A 128 6.48 -10.37 -2.72
N LEU A 129 5.36 -9.65 -2.71
CA LEU A 129 5.14 -8.48 -3.56
C LEU A 129 6.02 -7.28 -3.20
N GLU A 130 6.42 -7.12 -1.94
CA GLU A 130 7.27 -5.99 -1.52
C GLU A 130 8.69 -6.15 -2.07
N SER A 131 9.28 -7.33 -1.95
CA SER A 131 10.58 -7.64 -2.55
C SER A 131 10.51 -7.59 -4.08
N ALA A 132 9.39 -8.05 -4.67
CA ALA A 132 9.17 -7.95 -6.10
C ALA A 132 9.14 -6.49 -6.57
N ARG A 133 8.42 -5.61 -5.85
CA ARG A 133 8.36 -4.17 -6.14
C ARG A 133 9.75 -3.55 -6.19
N GLN A 134 10.56 -3.77 -5.15
CA GLN A 134 11.93 -3.24 -5.08
C GLN A 134 12.82 -3.76 -6.22
N THR A 135 12.68 -5.05 -6.56
CA THR A 135 13.46 -5.66 -7.65
C THR A 135 13.07 -5.06 -9.01
N LEU A 136 11.78 -4.83 -9.24
CA LEU A 136 11.28 -4.20 -10.47
C LEU A 136 11.66 -2.73 -10.57
N GLU A 137 11.64 -1.98 -9.47
CA GLU A 137 12.14 -0.59 -9.41
C GLU A 137 13.62 -0.53 -9.82
N LYS A 138 14.46 -1.43 -9.29
CA LYS A 138 15.87 -1.54 -9.69
C LYS A 138 16.03 -1.88 -11.17
N LEU A 139 15.20 -2.79 -11.70
CA LEU A 139 15.20 -3.14 -13.11
C LEU A 139 14.83 -1.94 -14.00
N ILE A 140 13.82 -1.15 -13.64
CA ILE A 140 13.41 0.04 -14.41
C ILE A 140 14.47 1.14 -14.36
N ILE A 141 15.17 1.31 -13.22
CA ILE A 141 16.32 2.21 -13.14
C ILE A 141 17.43 1.75 -14.10
N LEU A 142 17.62 0.43 -14.24
CA LEU A 142 18.64 -0.14 -15.10
C LEU A 142 18.27 -0.10 -16.58
N ASP A 143 17.01 -0.35 -16.91
CA ASP A 143 16.41 -0.28 -18.24
C ASP A 143 15.00 0.35 -18.18
N ALA A 144 14.95 1.66 -18.35
CA ALA A 144 13.70 2.42 -18.30
C ALA A 144 12.77 2.15 -19.50
N SER A 145 13.24 1.42 -20.52
CA SER A 145 12.45 1.07 -21.71
C SER A 145 11.76 -0.29 -21.59
N ASP A 146 12.02 -1.04 -20.51
CA ASP A 146 11.40 -2.32 -20.25
C ASP A 146 9.92 -2.16 -19.85
N ASN A 147 9.06 -2.17 -20.87
CA ASN A 147 7.62 -2.12 -20.70
C ASN A 147 7.07 -3.33 -19.94
N ASN A 148 7.76 -4.48 -19.95
CA ASN A 148 7.32 -5.65 -19.18
C ASN A 148 7.51 -5.37 -17.69
N ALA A 149 8.71 -4.92 -17.29
CA ALA A 149 9.01 -4.54 -15.92
C ALA A 149 8.04 -3.48 -15.39
N ILE A 150 7.73 -2.45 -16.18
CA ILE A 150 6.76 -1.40 -15.82
C ILE A 150 5.37 -1.99 -15.59
N ASN A 151 4.87 -2.84 -16.49
CA ASN A 151 3.56 -3.48 -16.34
C ASN A 151 3.51 -4.43 -15.14
N GLN A 152 4.60 -5.16 -14.87
CA GLN A 152 4.72 -6.00 -13.69
C GLN A 152 4.72 -5.17 -12.40
N LEU A 153 5.39 -4.01 -12.40
CA LEU A 153 5.40 -3.11 -11.25
C LEU A 153 3.99 -2.60 -10.95
N ILE A 154 3.25 -2.14 -11.98
CA ILE A 154 1.86 -1.71 -11.85
C ILE A 154 1.00 -2.84 -11.24
N TYR A 155 1.13 -4.05 -11.77
CA TYR A 155 0.40 -5.22 -11.23
C TYR A 155 0.73 -5.48 -9.74
N VAL A 156 2.00 -5.40 -9.37
CA VAL A 156 2.47 -5.60 -7.99
C VAL A 156 1.92 -4.49 -7.08
N GLU A 157 1.97 -3.23 -7.51
CA GLU A 157 1.44 -2.08 -6.77
C GLU A 157 -0.07 -2.18 -6.56
N ASP A 158 -0.82 -2.54 -7.60
CA ASP A 158 -2.27 -2.74 -7.51
C ASP A 158 -2.61 -3.82 -6.47
N LYS A 159 -1.88 -4.95 -6.49
CA LYS A 159 -2.06 -6.02 -5.50
C LYS A 159 -1.70 -5.58 -4.08
N LEU A 160 -0.66 -4.79 -3.89
CA LEU A 160 -0.28 -4.25 -2.58
C LEU A 160 -1.34 -3.28 -2.04
N GLU A 161 -1.85 -2.36 -2.85
CA GLU A 161 -2.90 -1.43 -2.43
C GLU A 161 -4.21 -2.18 -2.14
N ALA A 162 -4.55 -3.20 -2.95
CA ALA A 162 -5.67 -4.09 -2.70
C ALA A 162 -5.58 -4.77 -1.32
N ARG A 163 -4.40 -5.28 -0.92
CA ARG A 163 -4.18 -5.91 0.40
C ARG A 163 -4.39 -4.91 1.54
N LYS A 164 -3.84 -3.70 1.41
CA LYS A 164 -3.99 -2.64 2.42
C LYS A 164 -5.46 -2.21 2.57
N LEU A 165 -6.17 -2.05 1.46
CA LEU A 165 -7.59 -1.73 1.46
C LEU A 165 -8.43 -2.89 2.02
N LEU A 166 -8.07 -4.14 1.75
CA LEU A 166 -8.75 -5.32 2.28
C LEU A 166 -8.68 -5.32 3.82
N GLN A 167 -7.49 -5.16 4.38
CA GLN A 167 -7.30 -5.07 5.83
C GLN A 167 -8.10 -3.90 6.43
N LYS A 168 -8.11 -2.75 5.76
CA LYS A 168 -8.92 -1.60 6.19
C LYS A 168 -10.41 -1.93 6.19
N GLY A 169 -10.92 -2.56 5.14
CA GLY A 169 -12.32 -2.97 5.03
C GLY A 169 -12.72 -3.98 6.10
N GLU A 170 -11.84 -4.92 6.42
CA GLU A 170 -12.03 -5.88 7.51
C GLU A 170 -12.13 -5.17 8.86
N ASN A 171 -11.25 -4.21 9.14
CA ASN A 171 -11.31 -3.42 10.38
C ASN A 171 -12.61 -2.60 10.49
N GLU A 172 -13.06 -2.01 9.38
CA GLU A 172 -14.33 -1.28 9.31
C GLU A 172 -15.53 -2.21 9.55
N GLU A 173 -15.51 -3.43 8.99
CA GLU A 173 -16.53 -4.46 9.21
C GLU A 173 -16.58 -4.90 10.68
N HIS A 174 -15.43 -5.18 11.29
CA HIS A 174 -15.33 -5.53 12.71
C HIS A 174 -15.80 -4.38 13.63
N GLY A 175 -15.56 -3.13 13.22
CA GLY A 175 -16.06 -1.93 13.90
C GLY A 175 -17.54 -1.63 13.67
N GLY A 176 -18.28 -2.48 12.94
CA GLY A 176 -19.70 -2.29 12.62
C GLY A 176 -19.98 -1.17 11.60
N GLN A 177 -18.95 -0.64 10.95
CA GLN A 177 -19.04 0.43 9.96
C GLN A 177 -19.38 -0.12 8.57
N TYR A 178 -20.44 -0.91 8.47
CA TYR A 178 -20.78 -1.70 7.28
C TYR A 178 -20.88 -0.88 5.98
N GLN A 179 -21.40 0.35 6.02
CA GLN A 179 -21.48 1.19 4.81
C GLN A 179 -20.10 1.64 4.32
N THR A 180 -19.16 1.85 5.22
CA THR A 180 -17.77 2.18 4.87
C THR A 180 -17.07 0.94 4.35
N ALA A 181 -17.17 -0.18 5.08
CA ALA A 181 -16.60 -1.47 4.67
C ALA A 181 -17.06 -1.89 3.27
N TYR A 182 -18.36 -1.77 2.96
CA TYR A 182 -18.89 -2.10 1.63
C TYR A 182 -18.23 -1.32 0.49
N ARG A 183 -17.98 -0.02 0.71
CA ARG A 183 -17.28 0.84 -0.25
C ARG A 183 -15.81 0.48 -0.34
N THR A 184 -15.15 0.28 0.80
CA THR A 184 -13.73 -0.09 0.86
C THR A 184 -13.48 -1.42 0.13
N TYR A 185 -14.31 -2.45 0.33
CA TYR A 185 -14.21 -3.69 -0.46
C TYR A 185 -14.44 -3.47 -1.95
N GLY A 186 -15.29 -2.52 -2.35
CA GLY A 186 -15.42 -2.12 -3.75
C GLY A 186 -14.15 -1.49 -4.33
N GLN A 187 -13.40 -0.73 -3.51
CA GLN A 187 -12.10 -0.21 -3.90
C GLN A 187 -11.06 -1.33 -4.04
N VAL A 188 -11.06 -2.34 -3.15
CA VAL A 188 -10.22 -3.54 -3.30
C VAL A 188 -10.45 -4.17 -4.68
N LEU A 189 -11.71 -4.35 -5.08
CA LEU A 189 -12.07 -4.96 -6.36
C LEU A 189 -11.77 -4.08 -7.59
N THR A 190 -11.45 -2.80 -7.38
CA THR A 190 -10.96 -1.93 -8.46
C THR A 190 -9.50 -2.23 -8.78
N TYR A 191 -8.69 -2.50 -7.74
CA TYR A 191 -7.27 -2.85 -7.87
C TYR A 191 -7.04 -4.34 -8.12
N ASP A 192 -7.82 -5.20 -7.48
CA ASP A 192 -7.77 -6.65 -7.63
C ASP A 192 -9.18 -7.21 -7.88
N PRO A 193 -9.66 -7.18 -9.14
CA PRO A 193 -10.99 -7.67 -9.50
C PRO A 193 -11.22 -9.15 -9.20
N ASP A 194 -10.15 -9.93 -8.98
CA ASP A 194 -10.21 -11.36 -8.68
C ASP A 194 -10.05 -11.68 -7.20
N ASN A 195 -9.96 -10.66 -6.34
CA ASN A 195 -9.84 -10.85 -4.89
C ASN A 195 -11.09 -11.52 -4.31
N GLN A 196 -11.00 -12.82 -4.05
CA GLN A 196 -12.14 -13.61 -3.59
C GLN A 196 -12.61 -13.19 -2.19
N SER A 197 -11.68 -12.89 -1.28
CA SER A 197 -12.00 -12.41 0.07
C SER A 197 -12.81 -11.12 0.04
N ALA A 198 -12.40 -10.15 -0.79
CA ALA A 198 -13.14 -8.90 -0.96
C ALA A 198 -14.53 -9.12 -1.58
N LYS A 199 -14.66 -10.00 -2.59
CA LYS A 199 -15.97 -10.35 -3.18
C LYS A 199 -16.93 -10.90 -2.12
N GLU A 200 -16.45 -11.87 -1.34
CA GLU A 200 -17.26 -12.52 -0.31
C GLU A 200 -17.65 -11.56 0.82
N SER A 201 -16.70 -10.77 1.31
CA SER A 201 -16.96 -9.78 2.36
C SER A 201 -17.87 -8.65 1.87
N GLN A 202 -17.72 -8.19 0.62
CA GLN A 202 -18.62 -7.20 0.06
C GLN A 202 -20.06 -7.73 -0.04
N ILE A 203 -20.27 -8.98 -0.45
CA ILE A 203 -21.60 -9.61 -0.47
C ILE A 203 -22.16 -9.72 0.95
N ARG A 204 -21.36 -10.19 1.91
CA ARG A 204 -21.76 -10.35 3.31
C ARG A 204 -22.21 -9.02 3.91
N VAL A 205 -21.39 -7.97 3.77
CA VAL A 205 -21.69 -6.63 4.28
C VAL A 205 -22.88 -6.00 3.57
N ARG A 206 -23.03 -6.19 2.25
CA ARG A 206 -24.22 -5.76 1.51
C ARG A 206 -25.49 -6.35 2.11
N ASN A 207 -25.50 -7.65 2.40
CA ASN A 207 -26.66 -8.32 2.96
C ASN A 207 -26.98 -7.78 4.37
N GLN A 208 -25.98 -7.54 5.22
CA GLN A 208 -26.16 -6.92 6.54
C GLN A 208 -26.76 -5.51 6.43
N LEU A 209 -26.27 -4.69 5.49
CA LEU A 209 -26.82 -3.36 5.23
C LEU A 209 -28.27 -3.43 4.77
N THR A 210 -28.56 -4.29 3.80
CA THR A 210 -29.92 -4.50 3.29
C THR A 210 -30.89 -4.91 4.39
N ASP A 211 -30.51 -5.86 5.24
CA ASP A 211 -31.34 -6.31 6.35
C ASP A 211 -31.55 -5.20 7.39
N SER A 212 -30.50 -4.44 7.72
CA SER A 212 -30.57 -3.31 8.64
C SER A 212 -31.50 -2.22 8.10
N TYR A 213 -31.32 -1.80 6.85
CA TYR A 213 -32.18 -0.83 6.18
C TYR A 213 -33.62 -1.33 6.08
N HIS A 214 -33.83 -2.61 5.83
CA HIS A 214 -35.18 -3.17 5.78
C HIS A 214 -35.87 -3.07 7.15
N ARG A 215 -35.18 -3.42 8.24
CA ARG A 215 -35.73 -3.28 9.60
C ARG A 215 -36.07 -1.82 9.93
N GLN A 216 -35.17 -0.88 9.61
CA GLN A 216 -35.38 0.55 9.82
C GLN A 216 -36.58 1.07 9.00
N ALA A 217 -36.64 0.74 7.70
CA ALA A 217 -37.75 1.11 6.83
C ALA A 217 -39.10 0.60 7.37
N MET A 218 -39.14 -0.65 7.82
CA MET A 218 -40.36 -1.24 8.39
C MET A 218 -40.79 -0.59 9.70
N GLN A 219 -39.85 -0.13 10.53
CA GLN A 219 -40.16 0.60 11.76
C GLN A 219 -40.78 1.98 11.45
N LEU A 220 -40.17 2.72 10.52
CA LEU A 220 -40.65 4.03 10.07
C LEU A 220 -42.01 3.92 9.39
N PHE A 221 -42.18 2.92 8.53
CA PHE A 221 -43.45 2.64 7.86
C PHE A 221 -44.58 2.40 8.86
N ARG A 222 -44.34 1.63 9.94
CA ARG A 222 -45.33 1.42 11.00
C ARG A 222 -45.70 2.70 11.75
N ARG A 223 -44.76 3.66 11.83
CA ARG A 223 -44.98 4.98 12.42
C ARG A 223 -45.59 5.99 11.45
N GLN A 224 -45.85 5.57 10.20
CA GLN A 224 -46.30 6.45 9.12
C GLN A 224 -45.30 7.57 8.76
N GLU A 225 -44.04 7.40 9.15
CA GLU A 225 -42.90 8.20 8.69
C GLU A 225 -42.50 7.69 7.28
N LEU A 226 -43.39 7.95 6.31
CA LEU A 226 -43.38 7.27 5.01
C LEU A 226 -42.23 7.72 4.11
N ASP A 227 -41.80 8.98 4.22
CA ASP A 227 -40.71 9.51 3.40
C ASP A 227 -39.36 8.92 3.78
N GLU A 228 -39.09 8.83 5.08
CA GLU A 228 -37.91 8.18 5.63
C GLU A 228 -37.91 6.68 5.31
N ALA A 229 -39.05 6.01 5.43
CA ALA A 229 -39.18 4.60 5.07
C ALA A 229 -38.85 4.36 3.59
N ILE A 230 -39.38 5.20 2.68
CA ILE A 230 -39.05 5.18 1.25
C ILE A 230 -37.56 5.40 1.03
N GLY A 231 -36.94 6.33 1.76
CA GLY A 231 -35.50 6.58 1.73
C GLY A 231 -34.67 5.31 2.00
N PHE A 232 -35.05 4.51 3.00
CA PHE A 232 -34.34 3.27 3.30
C PHE A 232 -34.56 2.17 2.26
N TRP A 233 -35.77 2.02 1.68
CA TRP A 233 -35.95 1.07 0.57
C TRP A 233 -35.20 1.51 -0.69
N ASN A 234 -35.03 2.82 -0.93
CA ASN A 234 -34.17 3.31 -2.02
C ASN A 234 -32.71 2.89 -1.78
N LYS A 235 -32.18 3.06 -0.56
CA LYS A 235 -30.82 2.62 -0.23
C LYS A 235 -30.61 1.12 -0.45
N ILE A 236 -31.62 0.28 -0.16
CA ILE A 236 -31.56 -1.15 -0.48
C ILE A 236 -31.44 -1.37 -1.98
N LEU A 237 -32.22 -0.64 -2.79
CA LEU A 237 -32.20 -0.77 -4.25
C LEU A 237 -30.94 -0.20 -4.90
N GLU A 238 -30.26 0.75 -4.26
CA GLU A 238 -28.94 1.23 -4.66
C GLU A 238 -27.86 0.15 -4.44
N LEU A 239 -27.98 -0.63 -3.36
CA LEU A 239 -27.04 -1.72 -3.04
C LEU A 239 -27.33 -3.01 -3.82
N ASP A 240 -28.60 -3.31 -4.02
CA ASP A 240 -29.08 -4.48 -4.76
C ASP A 240 -30.30 -4.08 -5.63
N PRO A 241 -30.06 -3.70 -6.89
CA PRO A 241 -31.13 -3.36 -7.82
C PRO A 241 -32.14 -4.51 -8.05
N ASN A 242 -31.74 -5.75 -7.78
CA ASN A 242 -32.57 -6.94 -7.95
C ASN A 242 -33.22 -7.41 -6.63
N HIS A 243 -33.20 -6.58 -5.58
CA HIS A 243 -33.76 -6.94 -4.30
C HIS A 243 -35.27 -7.24 -4.40
N THR A 244 -35.68 -8.43 -3.95
CA THR A 244 -37.01 -8.98 -4.23
C THR A 244 -38.15 -8.23 -3.53
N LEU A 245 -37.91 -7.72 -2.32
CA LEU A 245 -38.98 -7.17 -1.47
C LEU A 245 -39.08 -5.64 -1.52
N ALA A 246 -37.95 -4.95 -1.71
CA ALA A 246 -37.87 -3.50 -1.54
C ALA A 246 -38.78 -2.70 -2.50
N PRO A 247 -38.92 -3.06 -3.79
CA PRO A 247 -39.82 -2.35 -4.71
C PRO A 247 -41.29 -2.41 -4.25
N GLY A 248 -41.75 -3.59 -3.80
CA GLY A 248 -43.13 -3.78 -3.33
C GLY A 248 -43.44 -2.98 -2.08
N TYR A 249 -42.52 -2.97 -1.11
CA TYR A 249 -42.69 -2.16 0.10
C TYR A 249 -42.67 -0.66 -0.19
N LYS A 250 -41.75 -0.21 -1.05
CA LYS A 250 -41.69 1.18 -1.50
C LYS A 250 -43.00 1.62 -2.17
N ALA A 251 -43.56 0.79 -3.06
CA ALA A 251 -44.84 1.07 -3.72
C ALA A 251 -45.97 1.23 -2.70
N ARG A 252 -46.07 0.32 -1.73
CA ARG A 252 -47.08 0.38 -0.66
C ARG A 252 -46.97 1.66 0.18
N ALA A 253 -45.76 2.11 0.48
CA ALA A 253 -45.55 3.37 1.21
C ALA A 253 -45.92 4.60 0.40
N LEU A 254 -45.63 4.62 -0.91
CA LEU A 254 -46.07 5.68 -1.80
C LEU A 254 -47.60 5.75 -1.88
N GLU A 255 -48.28 4.61 -1.98
CA GLU A 255 -49.74 4.54 -1.98
C GLU A 255 -50.35 5.08 -0.67
N MET A 256 -49.82 4.65 0.48
CA MET A 256 -50.28 5.13 1.79
C MET A 256 -50.05 6.64 1.94
N LYS A 257 -48.90 7.16 1.48
CA LYS A 257 -48.59 8.60 1.51
C LYS A 257 -49.61 9.39 0.70
N GLN A 258 -49.93 8.93 -0.50
CA GLN A 258 -50.94 9.58 -1.35
C GLN A 258 -52.33 9.54 -0.72
N GLN A 259 -52.70 8.45 -0.04
CA GLN A 259 -53.99 8.35 0.64
C GLN A 259 -54.11 9.36 1.79
N LEU A 260 -53.08 9.47 2.64
CA LEU A 260 -53.06 10.43 3.75
C LEU A 260 -53.15 11.88 3.25
N GLN A 261 -52.37 12.24 2.22
CA GLN A 261 -52.43 13.58 1.61
C GLN A 261 -53.81 13.94 1.05
N ARG A 262 -54.55 12.97 0.49
CA ARG A 262 -55.91 13.18 -0.02
C ARG A 262 -56.94 13.38 1.10
N ILE A 263 -56.70 12.81 2.28
CA ILE A 263 -57.57 12.98 3.44
C ILE A 263 -57.33 14.37 4.03
N ASP A 264 -56.07 14.78 4.21
CA ASP A 264 -55.70 16.09 4.76
C ASP A 264 -56.14 17.28 3.88
N THR A 265 -56.28 17.06 2.57
CA THR A 265 -56.68 18.11 1.60
C THR A 265 -58.18 18.22 1.37
N LYS A 266 -59.01 17.34 1.97
CA LYS A 266 -60.46 17.48 1.93
C LYS A 266 -60.93 18.40 3.08
N PRO A 267 -61.62 19.52 2.80
CA PRO A 267 -62.17 20.35 3.87
C PRO A 267 -63.26 19.57 4.60
N ASN A 268 -63.22 19.57 5.94
CA ASN A 268 -64.32 19.10 6.78
C ASN A 268 -65.55 19.97 6.48
N GLY A 269 -66.44 19.48 5.63
CA GLY A 269 -67.73 20.08 5.30
C GLY A 269 -68.84 19.59 6.22
#